data_AF-A0A836Q105-F1
#
_entry.id   AF-A0A836Q105-F1
#
_cell.length_a   1.000
_cell.length_b   1.000
_cell.length_c   1.000
_cell.angle_alpha   90.00
_cell.angle_beta   90.00
_cell.angle_gamma   90.00
#
_symmetry.space_group_name_H-M   'P 1'
#
loop_
_entity.id
_entity.type
_entity.pdbx_description
1 polymer ?
#
loop_
_entity_poly.entity_id
_entity_poly.type
_entity_poly.pdbx_seq_one_letter_code
_entity_poly.pdbx_strand_id
1 'polypeptide(L)'
;MPTDQLQGAAEAKLSLTEEQKRDTSECLLRDTISTSYKPVDVRASGAAGEMSFLQSILPKLSIENSETTRKETPEVREQMKDEIEKKYGVVFETKETCPPQDRDKLREPTLAELEILEWALSKNQAAVKPNIFSLNKMSIMFSNETKGASAYHSSENGMFANSRVVINSTEKVLSKEDTKDGQSLGSVLLHEFGHRSSFMTKHDIAELGWRKIGPKDDDLAIETKDGRLYQFVEEKNAENQRTDIYWRLVDENGNSLEDQPQGRLTDQQMSEQEKISQPMRPANNPSETFANAMRMYCQNEETRKELQTKCPDMYLYIEEYDRKALSRLGRDFFGINEYVRDKNGDIVRNPQAWNPVLV
;
A
#
# COMPACT_ATOMS: atom_id res chain seq x y z
N MET A 1 0.56 -20.54 -25.65
CA MET A 1 0.12 -20.66 -24.24
C MET A 1 0.54 -19.36 -23.57
N PRO A 2 -0.39 -18.55 -23.05
CA PRO A 2 -0.02 -17.25 -22.47
C PRO A 2 0.69 -17.47 -21.12
N THR A 3 1.75 -16.70 -20.90
CA THR A 3 2.76 -16.75 -19.83
C THR A 3 2.33 -16.05 -18.53
N ASP A 4 1.03 -16.00 -18.24
CA ASP A 4 0.48 -15.16 -17.17
C ASP A 4 0.06 -15.97 -15.94
N GLN A 5 1.00 -16.33 -15.05
CA GLN A 5 0.65 -17.02 -13.80
C GLN A 5 1.43 -16.61 -12.53
N LEU A 6 2.12 -15.47 -12.50
CA LEU A 6 2.84 -15.03 -11.29
C LEU A 6 2.60 -13.55 -10.93
N GLN A 7 1.40 -13.02 -11.14
CA GLN A 7 0.95 -11.83 -10.41
C GLN A 7 0.33 -12.29 -9.09
N GLY A 8 0.98 -11.96 -7.98
CA GLY A 8 0.51 -12.34 -6.66
C GLY A 8 -0.85 -11.71 -6.40
N ALA A 9 -1.84 -12.54 -6.08
CA ALA A 9 -2.99 -12.03 -5.36
C ALA A 9 -2.52 -11.73 -3.93
N ALA A 10 -2.56 -10.48 -3.50
CA ALA A 10 -2.46 -10.14 -2.08
C ALA A 10 -3.75 -10.58 -1.35
N GLU A 11 -3.97 -11.89 -1.23
CA GLU A 11 -5.05 -12.46 -0.43
C GLU A 11 -4.55 -12.75 0.99
N ALA A 12 -4.87 -11.87 1.93
CA ALA A 12 -4.78 -12.19 3.35
C ALA A 12 -5.97 -13.07 3.77
N LYS A 13 -5.84 -14.39 3.69
CA LYS A 13 -6.71 -15.29 4.48
C LYS A 13 -6.23 -15.24 5.93
N LEU A 14 -6.81 -14.39 6.76
CA LEU A 14 -6.55 -14.40 8.20
C LEU A 14 -7.85 -14.35 9.01
N SER A 15 -8.15 -15.46 9.67
CA SER A 15 -9.10 -15.53 10.78
C SER A 15 -8.45 -14.89 12.01
N LEU A 16 -8.85 -13.66 12.36
CA LEU A 16 -8.45 -13.03 13.62
C LEU A 16 -9.09 -13.78 14.81
N THR A 17 -8.32 -14.02 15.87
CA THR A 17 -8.84 -14.53 17.14
C THR A 17 -9.56 -13.40 17.90
N GLU A 18 -10.57 -13.75 18.70
CA GLU A 18 -11.42 -12.79 19.45
C GLU A 18 -10.63 -11.87 20.40
N GLU A 19 -9.42 -12.27 20.80
CA GLU A 19 -8.55 -11.51 21.70
C GLU A 19 -7.91 -10.30 20.99
N GLN A 20 -7.56 -10.44 19.71
CA GLN A 20 -6.98 -9.37 18.88
C GLN A 20 -8.02 -8.28 18.51
N LYS A 21 -9.32 -8.60 18.55
CA LYS A 21 -10.41 -7.63 18.34
C LYS A 21 -10.61 -6.68 19.54
N ARG A 22 -10.17 -7.06 20.74
CA ARG A 22 -10.30 -6.22 21.94
C ARG A 22 -9.19 -5.18 22.03
N ASP A 23 -7.95 -5.56 21.76
CA ASP A 23 -6.79 -4.65 21.91
C ASP A 23 -6.82 -3.47 20.92
N THR A 24 -7.35 -3.68 19.70
CA THR A 24 -7.54 -2.59 18.72
C THR A 24 -8.60 -1.58 19.15
N SER A 25 -9.59 -1.99 19.94
CA SER A 25 -10.65 -1.10 20.44
C SER A 25 -10.21 -0.25 21.64
N GLU A 26 -9.29 -0.73 22.48
CA GLU A 26 -8.82 0.00 23.65
C GLU A 26 -7.72 1.03 23.31
N CYS A 27 -6.95 0.82 22.24
CA CYS A 27 -5.89 1.75 21.84
C CYS A 27 -6.42 3.04 21.18
N LEU A 28 -7.56 2.97 20.47
CA LEU A 28 -8.19 4.12 19.81
C LEU A 28 -8.81 5.14 20.80
N LEU A 29 -8.94 4.82 22.08
CA LEU A 29 -9.59 5.67 23.08
C LEU A 29 -8.62 6.58 23.87
N ARG A 30 -7.29 6.44 23.70
CA ARG A 30 -6.32 7.15 24.56
C ARG A 30 -5.62 8.37 23.95
N ASP A 31 -5.69 8.59 22.65
CA ASP A 31 -5.06 9.75 22.02
C ASP A 31 -6.11 10.81 21.63
N THR A 32 -6.52 11.61 22.62
CA THR A 32 -7.14 12.92 22.35
C THR A 32 -6.46 14.01 23.15
N ILE A 33 -6.08 15.05 22.42
CA ILE A 33 -5.03 16.02 22.69
C ILE A 33 -5.35 16.97 23.85
N SER A 34 -4.32 17.23 24.66
CA SER A 34 -4.19 18.38 25.58
C SER A 34 -4.05 19.67 24.77
N THR A 35 -5.05 20.57 24.85
CA THR A 35 -4.87 21.97 24.41
C THR A 35 -5.08 22.95 25.54
N SER A 36 -3.96 23.59 25.87
CA SER A 36 -3.78 24.78 26.71
C SER A 36 -4.68 25.95 26.28
N TYR A 37 -5.42 26.53 27.22
CA TYR A 37 -5.84 27.93 27.17
C TYR A 37 -5.69 28.58 28.56
N LYS A 38 -4.96 29.69 28.59
CA LYS A 38 -4.99 30.79 29.58
C LYS A 38 -4.93 32.11 28.78
N PRO A 39 -5.25 33.29 29.35
CA PRO A 39 -5.80 33.63 30.67
C PRO A 39 -7.11 34.48 30.54
N VAL A 40 -7.79 34.94 31.61
CA VAL A 40 -7.61 36.26 32.27
C VAL A 40 -8.26 36.25 33.66
N ASP A 41 -7.62 36.98 34.58
CA ASP A 41 -7.93 37.27 35.99
C ASP A 41 -9.35 37.80 36.29
N VAL A 42 -9.92 37.31 37.41
CA VAL A 42 -10.63 38.15 38.40
C VAL A 42 -10.31 37.66 39.81
N ARG A 43 -9.95 38.61 40.68
CA ARG A 43 -9.53 38.46 42.09
C ARG A 43 -10.72 38.39 43.07
N ALA A 44 -10.42 37.85 44.27
CA ALA A 44 -11.11 37.95 45.58
C ALA A 44 -12.34 37.03 45.78
N SER A 45 -12.64 36.44 46.94
CA SER A 45 -11.99 36.21 48.25
C SER A 45 -12.99 35.40 49.09
N GLY A 46 -12.52 34.55 50.01
CA GLY A 46 -13.23 34.27 51.27
C GLY A 46 -14.10 33.00 51.42
N ALA A 47 -13.62 32.12 52.29
CA ALA A 47 -14.31 31.33 53.34
C ALA A 47 -15.55 30.43 53.06
N ALA A 48 -15.34 29.16 53.43
CA ALA A 48 -16.22 28.15 54.07
C ALA A 48 -17.73 28.41 54.27
N GLY A 49 -18.54 27.38 53.97
CA GLY A 49 -19.84 27.16 54.61
C GLY A 49 -20.92 26.50 53.74
N GLU A 50 -21.15 25.21 53.99
CA GLU A 50 -22.44 24.50 54.03
C GLU A 50 -23.52 24.58 52.92
N MET A 51 -23.91 23.36 52.51
CA MET A 51 -25.29 22.84 52.41
C MET A 51 -26.22 23.34 51.29
N SER A 52 -26.41 22.44 50.33
CA SER A 52 -27.73 21.92 49.91
C SER A 52 -28.84 22.94 49.64
N PHE A 53 -28.88 23.46 48.42
CA PHE A 53 -30.13 23.77 47.71
C PHE A 53 -29.79 23.96 46.22
N LEU A 54 -30.71 23.63 45.31
CA LEU A 54 -30.55 23.54 43.84
C LEU A 54 -30.24 22.15 43.26
N GLN A 55 -30.92 21.13 43.80
CA GLN A 55 -31.46 20.07 42.95
C GLN A 55 -32.67 20.65 42.20
N SER A 56 -32.42 21.26 41.04
CA SER A 56 -33.36 21.41 39.91
C SER A 56 -32.80 22.45 38.94
N ILE A 57 -32.99 22.20 37.64
CA ILE A 57 -32.55 23.01 36.50
C ILE A 57 -31.11 22.72 36.03
N LEU A 58 -30.87 21.48 35.62
CA LEU A 58 -29.92 21.20 34.52
C LEU A 58 -30.65 20.33 33.49
N PRO A 59 -30.76 20.74 32.22
CA PRO A 59 -31.21 19.85 31.17
C PRO A 59 -30.24 18.68 31.08
N LYS A 60 -30.77 17.47 30.89
CA LYS A 60 -29.99 16.31 30.46
C LYS A 60 -29.27 16.70 29.17
N LEU A 61 -28.00 17.07 29.28
CA LEU A 61 -27.08 17.08 28.15
C LEU A 61 -26.88 15.62 27.76
N SER A 62 -27.73 15.14 26.85
CA SER A 62 -27.35 14.08 25.94
C SER A 62 -26.11 14.58 25.21
N ILE A 63 -24.96 14.05 25.57
CA ILE A 63 -23.76 14.17 24.75
C ILE A 63 -24.05 13.33 23.51
N GLU A 64 -24.68 13.95 22.51
CA GLU A 64 -24.55 13.49 21.14
C GLU A 64 -23.07 13.65 20.80
N ASN A 65 -22.35 12.53 20.82
CA ASN A 65 -21.12 12.37 20.05
C ASN A 65 -21.49 12.60 18.58
N SER A 66 -21.53 13.87 18.17
CA SER A 66 -21.52 14.22 16.76
C SER A 66 -20.07 14.22 16.29
N GLU A 67 -19.51 13.01 16.19
CA GLU A 67 -18.74 12.76 14.97
C GLU A 67 -19.70 13.15 13.85
N THR A 68 -19.34 14.18 13.09
CA THR A 68 -20.07 14.49 11.87
C THR A 68 -19.68 13.39 10.88
N THR A 69 -20.17 12.16 11.12
CA THR A 69 -20.16 11.09 10.15
C THR A 69 -20.88 11.69 8.96
N ARG A 70 -20.14 12.04 7.91
CA ARG A 70 -20.73 12.50 6.65
C ARG A 70 -21.82 11.49 6.33
N LYS A 71 -23.09 11.91 6.33
CA LYS A 71 -24.18 11.01 5.97
C LYS A 71 -23.87 10.52 4.57
N GLU A 72 -23.59 9.24 4.46
CA GLU A 72 -23.27 8.64 3.18
C GLU A 72 -24.52 8.67 2.32
N THR A 73 -24.51 9.51 1.28
CA THR A 73 -25.56 9.54 0.26
C THR A 73 -24.93 9.17 -1.09
N PRO A 74 -25.73 8.65 -2.04
CA PRO A 74 -25.25 8.43 -3.41
C PRO A 74 -24.61 9.66 -4.03
N GLU A 75 -25.15 10.86 -3.77
CA GLU A 75 -24.61 12.12 -4.30
C GLU A 75 -23.21 12.42 -3.77
N VAL A 76 -22.96 12.18 -2.47
CA VAL A 76 -21.63 12.39 -1.87
C VAL A 76 -20.61 11.40 -2.45
N ARG A 77 -21.01 10.15 -2.72
CA ARG A 77 -20.14 9.15 -3.34
C ARG A 77 -19.78 9.50 -4.78
N GLU A 78 -20.76 9.89 -5.59
CA GLU A 78 -20.49 10.31 -6.97
C GLU A 78 -19.62 11.57 -7.01
N GLN A 79 -19.88 12.55 -6.13
CA GLN A 79 -19.01 13.72 -6.02
C GLN A 79 -17.57 13.33 -5.68
N MET A 80 -17.37 12.39 -4.73
CA MET A 80 -16.03 11.95 -4.36
C MET A 80 -15.35 11.16 -5.49
N LYS A 81 -16.09 10.33 -6.24
CA LYS A 81 -15.59 9.67 -7.46
C LYS A 81 -15.10 10.71 -8.46
N ASP A 82 -15.93 11.70 -8.80
CA ASP A 82 -15.57 12.78 -9.73
C ASP A 82 -14.31 13.55 -9.29
N GLU A 83 -14.20 13.85 -7.99
CA GLU A 83 -13.02 14.51 -7.41
C GLU A 83 -11.77 13.64 -7.54
N ILE A 84 -11.86 12.35 -7.25
CA ILE A 84 -10.76 11.39 -7.38
C ILE A 84 -10.34 11.23 -8.86
N GLU A 85 -11.28 11.05 -9.78
CA GLU A 85 -10.97 10.92 -11.22
C GLU A 85 -10.25 12.16 -11.75
N LYS A 86 -10.76 13.35 -11.40
CA LYS A 86 -10.17 14.62 -11.84
C LYS A 86 -8.79 14.86 -11.25
N LYS A 87 -8.59 14.54 -9.97
CA LYS A 87 -7.36 14.83 -9.23
C LYS A 87 -6.25 13.84 -9.56
N TYR A 88 -6.57 12.55 -9.68
CA TYR A 88 -5.57 11.48 -9.83
C TYR A 88 -5.54 10.87 -11.24
N GLY A 89 -6.48 11.22 -12.11
CA GLY A 89 -6.52 10.72 -13.48
C GLY A 89 -6.87 9.24 -13.57
N VAL A 90 -7.59 8.70 -12.58
CA VAL A 90 -8.14 7.33 -12.61
C VAL A 90 -9.50 7.32 -13.31
N VAL A 91 -10.01 6.13 -13.64
CA VAL A 91 -11.38 5.95 -14.13
C VAL A 91 -12.07 4.83 -13.37
N PHE A 92 -13.27 5.09 -12.86
CA PHE A 92 -14.10 4.05 -12.25
C PHE A 92 -14.81 3.20 -13.31
N GLU A 93 -14.72 1.88 -13.17
CA GLU A 93 -15.40 0.97 -14.10
C GLU A 93 -16.92 0.96 -13.92
N THR A 94 -17.62 0.83 -15.03
CA THR A 94 -19.07 0.65 -15.12
C THR A 94 -19.37 -0.70 -15.76
N LYS A 95 -20.64 -1.13 -15.77
CA LYS A 95 -21.03 -2.37 -16.45
C LYS A 95 -20.71 -2.37 -17.94
N GLU A 96 -20.59 -1.20 -18.55
CA GLU A 96 -20.30 -1.02 -19.97
C GLU A 96 -18.80 -1.13 -20.25
N THR A 97 -17.96 -0.69 -19.31
CA THR A 97 -16.50 -0.62 -19.47
C THR A 97 -15.76 -1.82 -18.87
N CYS A 98 -16.41 -2.56 -17.96
CA CYS A 98 -15.89 -3.76 -17.31
C CYS A 98 -15.91 -4.97 -18.27
N PRO A 99 -14.86 -5.84 -18.26
CA PRO A 99 -14.84 -7.11 -18.99
C PRO A 99 -16.09 -7.96 -18.73
N PRO A 100 -16.66 -8.64 -19.75
CA PRO A 100 -17.95 -9.33 -19.63
C PRO A 100 -18.08 -10.27 -18.43
N GLN A 101 -17.01 -10.99 -18.08
CA GLN A 101 -16.95 -11.95 -16.98
C GLN A 101 -17.04 -11.31 -15.59
N ASP A 102 -16.75 -10.01 -15.47
CA ASP A 102 -16.68 -9.30 -14.19
C ASP A 102 -17.87 -8.34 -13.97
N ARG A 103 -18.71 -8.13 -14.99
CA ARG A 103 -19.85 -7.19 -14.94
C ARG A 103 -20.85 -7.48 -13.83
N ASP A 104 -21.06 -8.76 -13.51
CA ASP A 104 -21.98 -9.20 -12.47
C ASP A 104 -21.40 -9.06 -11.06
N LYS A 105 -20.08 -8.89 -10.96
CA LYS A 105 -19.34 -8.71 -9.71
C LYS A 105 -19.19 -7.23 -9.35
N LEU A 106 -19.29 -6.35 -10.35
CA LEU A 106 -19.20 -4.91 -10.19
C LEU A 106 -20.25 -4.39 -9.20
N ARG A 107 -19.81 -3.56 -8.26
CA ARG A 107 -20.66 -2.85 -7.31
C ARG A 107 -20.23 -1.39 -7.18
N GLU A 108 -21.11 -0.57 -6.62
CA GLU A 108 -20.71 0.75 -6.16
C GLU A 108 -19.79 0.66 -4.94
N PRO A 109 -18.79 1.55 -4.81
CA PRO A 109 -17.98 1.67 -3.62
C PRO A 109 -18.75 2.26 -2.44
N THR A 110 -18.25 2.04 -1.24
CA THR A 110 -18.63 2.80 -0.05
C THR A 110 -17.81 4.08 0.04
N LEU A 111 -18.27 5.06 0.83
CA LEU A 111 -17.49 6.28 1.07
C LEU A 111 -16.12 5.99 1.72
N ALA A 112 -16.06 5.05 2.66
CA ALA A 112 -14.81 4.66 3.34
C ALA A 112 -13.77 4.08 2.37
N GLU A 113 -14.22 3.29 1.38
CA GLU A 113 -13.35 2.77 0.34
C GLU A 113 -12.78 3.86 -0.55
N LEU A 114 -13.60 4.86 -0.90
CA LEU A 114 -13.15 6.01 -1.67
C LEU A 114 -12.15 6.86 -0.88
N GLU A 115 -12.35 7.06 0.42
CA GLU A 115 -11.40 7.75 1.30
C GLU A 115 -10.05 7.03 1.37
N ILE A 116 -10.06 5.70 1.49
CA ILE A 116 -8.83 4.90 1.50
C ILE A 116 -8.14 4.89 0.14
N LEU A 117 -8.92 4.80 -0.94
CA LEU A 117 -8.39 4.91 -2.30
C LEU A 117 -7.75 6.28 -2.53
N GLU A 118 -8.41 7.37 -2.14
CA GLU A 118 -7.85 8.71 -2.22
C GLU A 118 -6.55 8.81 -1.42
N TRP A 119 -6.52 8.30 -0.18
CA TRP A 119 -5.33 8.28 0.66
C TRP A 119 -4.17 7.51 0.03
N ALA A 120 -4.44 6.37 -0.62
CA ALA A 120 -3.40 5.59 -1.30
C ALA A 120 -2.91 6.32 -2.57
N LEU A 121 -3.83 6.93 -3.32
CA LEU A 121 -3.52 7.68 -4.54
C LEU A 121 -2.74 8.98 -4.25
N SER A 122 -2.98 9.66 -3.13
CA SER A 122 -2.26 10.88 -2.75
C SER A 122 -0.76 10.65 -2.52
N LYS A 123 -0.39 9.41 -2.18
CA LYS A 123 1.01 8.97 -2.03
C LYS A 123 1.64 8.59 -3.36
N ASN A 124 0.86 8.53 -4.42
CA ASN A 124 1.32 8.27 -5.77
C ASN A 124 1.68 9.57 -6.50
N GLN A 125 2.74 9.55 -7.30
CA GLN A 125 3.19 10.70 -8.10
C GLN A 125 2.14 11.20 -9.10
N ALA A 126 1.23 10.33 -9.54
CA ALA A 126 0.10 10.71 -10.39
C ALA A 126 -0.78 11.82 -9.75
N ALA A 127 -0.80 11.92 -8.41
CA ALA A 127 -1.51 12.95 -7.67
C ALA A 127 -1.04 14.38 -7.93
N VAL A 128 0.23 14.56 -8.30
CA VAL A 128 0.86 15.88 -8.34
C VAL A 128 0.63 16.57 -9.68
N LYS A 129 0.76 15.81 -10.77
CA LYS A 129 0.69 16.29 -12.15
C LYS A 129 -0.07 15.26 -12.99
N PRO A 130 -1.40 15.14 -12.82
CA PRO A 130 -2.20 14.08 -13.45
C PRO A 130 -1.98 14.04 -14.96
N ASN A 131 -1.99 15.20 -15.63
CA ASN A 131 -1.86 15.30 -17.09
C ASN A 131 -0.48 14.97 -17.66
N ILE A 132 0.58 14.91 -16.84
CA ILE A 132 1.94 14.60 -17.31
C ILE A 132 2.18 13.09 -17.37
N PHE A 133 1.46 12.33 -16.54
CA PHE A 133 1.58 10.87 -16.48
C PHE A 133 0.32 10.15 -17.01
N SER A 134 -0.74 10.89 -17.41
CA SER A 134 -2.05 10.34 -17.80
C SER A 134 -2.16 9.77 -19.21
N LEU A 135 -1.07 9.34 -19.86
CA LEU A 135 -1.23 8.68 -21.16
C LEU A 135 -1.96 7.34 -21.02
N ASN A 136 -1.82 6.67 -19.86
CA ASN A 136 -2.55 5.44 -19.53
C ASN A 136 -3.25 5.60 -18.16
N LYS A 137 -4.54 5.95 -18.16
CA LYS A 137 -5.32 6.16 -16.93
C LYS A 137 -5.60 4.83 -16.24
N MET A 138 -5.31 4.69 -14.95
CA MET A 138 -5.62 3.45 -14.22
C MET A 138 -7.15 3.26 -14.08
N SER A 139 -7.64 2.07 -14.41
CA SER A 139 -9.04 1.68 -14.18
C SER A 139 -9.21 1.09 -12.78
N ILE A 140 -10.24 1.51 -12.07
CA ILE A 140 -10.58 1.05 -10.72
C ILE A 140 -11.94 0.35 -10.76
N MET A 141 -11.98 -0.91 -10.37
CA MET A 141 -13.21 -1.68 -10.23
C MET A 141 -13.46 -1.99 -8.76
N PHE A 142 -14.69 -1.81 -8.27
CA PHE A 142 -15.13 -2.34 -6.98
C PHE A 142 -15.94 -3.62 -7.21
N SER A 143 -15.54 -4.69 -6.54
CA SER A 143 -16.08 -6.03 -6.71
C SER A 143 -16.60 -6.60 -5.39
N ASN A 144 -17.53 -7.55 -5.49
CA ASN A 144 -18.09 -8.34 -4.39
C ASN A 144 -17.60 -9.80 -4.37
N GLU A 145 -16.62 -10.14 -5.20
CA GLU A 145 -16.22 -11.52 -5.48
C GLU A 145 -15.51 -12.20 -4.31
N THR A 146 -14.67 -11.45 -3.58
CA THR A 146 -13.88 -12.02 -2.48
C THR A 146 -14.36 -11.51 -1.12
N LYS A 147 -14.13 -12.32 -0.08
CA LYS A 147 -14.41 -11.96 1.31
C LYS A 147 -13.21 -11.23 1.90
N GLY A 148 -13.46 -10.12 2.59
CA GLY A 148 -12.43 -9.31 3.25
C GLY A 148 -11.93 -8.16 2.38
N ALA A 149 -11.05 -7.33 2.96
CA ALA A 149 -10.45 -6.19 2.26
C ALA A 149 -9.22 -6.67 1.45
N SER A 150 -9.30 -6.58 0.12
CA SER A 150 -8.20 -6.91 -0.78
C SER A 150 -8.23 -6.02 -2.01
N ALA A 151 -7.08 -5.91 -2.67
CA ALA A 151 -6.99 -5.36 -4.01
C ALA A 151 -5.94 -6.14 -4.81
N TYR A 152 -6.07 -6.13 -6.12
CA TYR A 152 -5.09 -6.76 -7.02
C TYR A 152 -5.05 -6.06 -8.38
N HIS A 153 -3.87 -6.07 -9.01
CA HIS A 153 -3.71 -5.75 -10.43
C HIS A 153 -4.28 -6.88 -11.29
N SER A 154 -5.31 -6.57 -12.08
CA SER A 154 -5.90 -7.54 -13.01
C SER A 154 -4.99 -7.73 -14.22
N SER A 155 -4.85 -8.98 -14.66
CA SER A 155 -4.21 -9.33 -15.94
C SER A 155 -5.08 -8.94 -17.14
N GLU A 156 -6.40 -8.79 -16.93
CA GLU A 156 -7.30 -8.22 -17.90
C GLU A 156 -7.12 -6.70 -17.92
N ASN A 157 -6.83 -6.15 -19.09
CA ASN A 157 -6.73 -4.71 -19.22
C ASN A 157 -8.07 -4.05 -18.93
N GLY A 158 -8.02 -2.93 -18.21
CA GLY A 158 -9.17 -2.06 -18.00
C GLY A 158 -9.54 -1.33 -19.29
N MET A 159 -10.47 -0.39 -19.15
CA MET A 159 -10.92 0.45 -20.25
C MET A 159 -9.72 1.10 -20.99
N PHE A 160 -9.68 0.98 -22.32
CA PHE A 160 -8.60 1.48 -23.20
C PHE A 160 -7.22 0.82 -23.04
N ALA A 161 -7.16 -0.48 -22.73
CA ALA A 161 -5.89 -1.21 -22.56
C ALA A 161 -5.03 -0.70 -21.39
N ASN A 162 -5.68 -0.09 -20.38
CA ASN A 162 -5.01 0.48 -19.24
C ASN A 162 -4.80 -0.54 -18.11
N SER A 163 -3.85 -0.24 -17.20
CA SER A 163 -3.69 -0.95 -15.93
C SER A 163 -4.99 -0.92 -15.13
N ARG A 164 -5.38 -2.06 -14.56
CA ARG A 164 -6.66 -2.24 -13.85
C ARG A 164 -6.41 -2.73 -12.43
N VAL A 165 -6.99 -2.05 -11.45
CA VAL A 165 -6.99 -2.46 -10.05
C VAL A 165 -8.40 -2.84 -9.65
N VAL A 166 -8.56 -4.06 -9.16
CA VAL A 166 -9.83 -4.55 -8.62
C VAL A 166 -9.76 -4.48 -7.10
N ILE A 167 -10.71 -3.80 -6.49
CA ILE A 167 -10.86 -3.61 -5.06
C ILE A 167 -12.02 -4.46 -4.59
N ASN A 168 -11.77 -5.32 -3.61
CA ASN A 168 -12.81 -6.10 -2.95
C ASN A 168 -12.86 -5.73 -1.47
N SER A 169 -14.09 -5.66 -0.97
CA SER A 169 -14.36 -5.52 0.45
C SER A 169 -15.80 -5.90 0.70
N THR A 170 -15.99 -6.76 1.70
CA THR A 170 -17.30 -7.15 2.24
C THR A 170 -17.45 -6.75 3.72
N GLU A 171 -16.45 -6.03 4.24
CA GLU A 171 -16.24 -5.39 5.55
C GLU A 171 -16.46 -6.12 6.89
N LYS A 172 -15.64 -5.68 7.88
CA LYS A 172 -16.14 -5.09 9.13
C LYS A 172 -15.28 -3.94 9.69
N VAL A 173 -13.99 -3.81 9.34
CA VAL A 173 -13.15 -2.66 9.73
C VAL A 173 -12.17 -2.34 8.60
N LEU A 174 -12.38 -1.22 7.91
CA LEU A 174 -11.40 -0.67 6.98
C LEU A 174 -10.47 0.30 7.72
N SER A 175 -9.18 0.21 7.46
CA SER A 175 -8.19 1.19 7.92
C SER A 175 -7.26 1.58 6.78
N LYS A 176 -6.55 2.70 6.97
CA LYS A 176 -5.51 3.16 6.04
C LYS A 176 -4.10 2.70 6.45
N GLU A 177 -3.86 2.47 7.73
CA GLU A 177 -2.49 2.54 8.30
C GLU A 177 -1.91 1.20 8.82
N ASP A 178 -2.65 0.08 8.82
CA ASP A 178 -2.12 -1.20 9.33
C ASP A 178 -1.00 -1.79 8.46
N THR A 179 0.07 -2.28 9.10
CA THR A 179 1.29 -2.78 8.43
C THR A 179 2.00 -3.95 9.08
N LYS A 180 1.44 -4.63 10.09
CA LYS A 180 1.91 -6.00 10.38
C LYS A 180 0.88 -6.94 11.03
N ASP A 181 0.62 -8.02 10.29
CA ASP A 181 -0.29 -9.17 10.56
C ASP A 181 -1.80 -8.88 10.60
N GLY A 182 -2.23 -7.70 10.13
CA GLY A 182 -3.63 -7.29 9.94
C GLY A 182 -3.86 -6.37 8.74
N GLN A 183 -3.19 -6.62 7.62
CA GLN A 183 -3.12 -5.79 6.40
C GLN A 183 -4.39 -4.95 6.11
N SER A 184 -4.20 -3.63 6.02
CA SER A 184 -5.27 -2.69 5.69
C SER A 184 -5.50 -2.59 4.17
N LEU A 185 -6.71 -2.19 3.75
CA LEU A 185 -6.98 -1.92 2.34
C LEU A 185 -6.03 -0.85 1.78
N GLY A 186 -5.71 0.18 2.57
CA GLY A 186 -4.76 1.22 2.16
C GLY A 186 -3.35 0.66 1.91
N SER A 187 -2.87 -0.21 2.80
CA SER A 187 -1.58 -0.89 2.65
C SER A 187 -1.56 -1.76 1.39
N VAL A 188 -2.63 -2.50 1.11
CA VAL A 188 -2.72 -3.33 -0.11
C VAL A 188 -2.75 -2.44 -1.36
N LEU A 189 -3.52 -1.35 -1.37
CA LEU A 189 -3.52 -0.43 -2.51
C LEU A 189 -2.14 0.19 -2.78
N LEU A 190 -1.38 0.52 -1.74
CA LEU A 190 -0.01 1.00 -1.91
C LEU A 190 0.92 -0.06 -2.52
N HIS A 191 0.75 -1.32 -2.13
CA HIS A 191 1.44 -2.46 -2.77
C HIS A 191 1.09 -2.52 -4.25
N GLU A 192 -0.21 -2.54 -4.56
CA GLU A 192 -0.71 -2.59 -5.93
C GLU A 192 -0.16 -1.42 -6.76
N PHE A 193 -0.19 -0.20 -6.25
CA PHE A 193 0.37 0.95 -6.97
C PHE A 193 1.89 0.89 -7.15
N GLY A 194 2.58 0.05 -6.36
CA GLY A 194 3.97 -0.33 -6.54
C GLY A 194 4.19 -1.35 -7.67
N HIS A 195 3.19 -2.16 -8.01
CA HIS A 195 3.18 -3.01 -9.22
C HIS A 195 3.02 -2.19 -10.49
N ARG A 196 4.02 -1.38 -10.78
CA ARG A 196 4.25 -0.88 -12.13
C ARG A 196 5.19 -1.85 -12.84
N SER A 197 4.77 -3.12 -12.89
CA SER A 197 5.56 -4.29 -13.29
C SER A 197 6.21 -4.19 -14.68
N SER A 198 5.78 -3.23 -15.50
CA SER A 198 6.34 -2.95 -16.82
C SER A 198 7.64 -2.14 -16.85
N PHE A 199 8.22 -1.75 -15.69
CA PHE A 199 9.40 -0.87 -15.67
C PHE A 199 10.73 -1.49 -15.22
N MET A 200 10.76 -2.67 -14.62
CA MET A 200 12.02 -3.19 -14.07
C MET A 200 12.96 -3.66 -15.17
N THR A 201 14.03 -2.91 -15.36
CA THR A 201 15.14 -3.29 -16.23
C THR A 201 15.97 -4.40 -15.58
N LYS A 202 16.86 -5.04 -16.36
CA LYS A 202 17.83 -6.00 -15.80
C LYS A 202 18.72 -5.38 -14.70
N HIS A 203 18.99 -4.08 -14.80
CA HIS A 203 19.72 -3.35 -13.78
C HIS A 203 18.90 -3.27 -12.49
N ASP A 204 17.62 -2.92 -12.59
CA ASP A 204 16.73 -2.83 -11.43
C ASP A 204 16.58 -4.18 -10.73
N ILE A 205 16.41 -5.27 -11.49
CA ILE A 205 16.37 -6.64 -10.95
C ILE A 205 17.65 -6.96 -10.15
N ALA A 206 18.82 -6.59 -10.67
CA ALA A 206 20.10 -6.81 -10.00
C ALA A 206 20.24 -6.02 -8.70
N GLU A 207 19.82 -4.74 -8.69
CA GLU A 207 19.83 -3.89 -7.49
C GLU A 207 18.87 -4.38 -6.40
N LEU A 208 17.88 -5.21 -6.75
CA LEU A 208 16.98 -5.87 -5.80
C LEU A 208 17.53 -7.21 -5.27
N GLY A 209 18.69 -7.65 -5.76
CA GLY A 209 19.35 -8.91 -5.37
C GLY A 209 18.94 -10.11 -6.21
N TRP A 210 18.30 -9.87 -7.35
CA TRP A 210 17.78 -10.89 -8.25
C TRP A 210 18.62 -11.00 -9.52
N ARG A 211 18.54 -12.16 -10.18
CA ARG A 211 19.16 -12.43 -11.48
C ARG A 211 18.16 -13.08 -12.39
N LYS A 212 18.15 -12.63 -13.65
CA LYS A 212 17.50 -13.36 -14.73
C LYS A 212 18.31 -14.62 -15.01
N ILE A 213 17.65 -15.77 -14.97
CA ILE A 213 18.19 -17.07 -15.32
C ILE A 213 17.47 -17.57 -16.57
N GLY A 214 18.15 -18.33 -17.42
CA GLY A 214 17.50 -18.92 -18.59
C GLY A 214 16.96 -17.92 -19.64
N PRO A 215 16.20 -18.41 -20.64
CA PRO A 215 15.79 -17.62 -21.79
C PRO A 215 14.53 -16.76 -21.55
N LYS A 216 13.63 -17.17 -20.64
CA LYS A 216 12.35 -16.48 -20.41
C LYS A 216 12.52 -15.29 -19.48
N ASP A 217 11.78 -14.20 -19.70
CA ASP A 217 11.89 -12.96 -18.92
C ASP A 217 11.51 -13.13 -17.44
N ASP A 218 10.69 -14.13 -17.17
CA ASP A 218 10.11 -14.54 -15.89
C ASP A 218 10.92 -15.60 -15.13
N ASP A 219 11.98 -16.14 -15.76
CA ASP A 219 12.91 -17.06 -15.10
C ASP A 219 13.89 -16.23 -14.23
N LEU A 220 13.63 -16.18 -12.92
CA LEU A 220 14.35 -15.33 -11.98
C LEU A 220 14.83 -16.12 -10.75
N ALA A 221 15.98 -15.74 -10.21
CA ALA A 221 16.57 -16.31 -9.01
C ALA A 221 17.11 -15.21 -8.09
N ILE A 222 17.09 -15.44 -6.77
CA ILE A 222 17.79 -14.58 -5.81
C ILE A 222 19.26 -14.98 -5.79
N GLU A 223 20.14 -13.97 -5.81
CA GLU A 223 21.58 -14.13 -5.60
C GLU A 223 21.88 -14.13 -4.09
N THR A 224 22.63 -15.11 -3.62
CA THR A 224 23.12 -15.18 -2.23
C THR A 224 24.43 -14.41 -2.07
N LYS A 225 24.85 -14.18 -0.81
CA LYS A 225 26.10 -13.49 -0.45
C LYS A 225 27.35 -14.15 -1.04
N ASP A 226 27.33 -15.46 -1.27
CA ASP A 226 28.40 -16.23 -1.90
C ASP A 226 28.25 -16.35 -3.43
N GLY A 227 27.28 -15.68 -4.03
CA GLY A 227 27.08 -15.60 -5.48
C GLY A 227 26.29 -16.78 -6.08
N ARG A 228 25.72 -17.67 -5.26
CA ARG A 228 24.85 -18.75 -5.74
C ARG A 228 23.46 -18.20 -6.09
N LEU A 229 22.76 -18.93 -6.95
CA LEU A 229 21.43 -18.55 -7.45
C LEU A 229 20.38 -19.54 -6.96
N TYR A 230 19.33 -19.01 -6.32
CA TYR A 230 18.23 -19.82 -5.83
C TYR A 230 16.91 -19.38 -6.48
N GLN A 231 16.20 -20.35 -7.07
CA GLN A 231 14.89 -20.13 -7.66
C GLN A 231 13.80 -20.53 -6.66
N PHE A 232 12.79 -19.66 -6.50
CA PHE A 232 11.60 -19.95 -5.71
C PHE A 232 10.77 -21.05 -6.37
N VAL A 233 10.37 -22.05 -5.60
CA VAL A 233 9.54 -23.16 -6.05
C VAL A 233 8.33 -23.29 -5.15
N GLU A 234 7.16 -23.26 -5.78
CA GLU A 234 5.89 -23.61 -5.16
C GLU A 234 5.42 -24.95 -5.72
N GLU A 235 5.46 -26.00 -4.89
CA GLU A 235 4.88 -27.28 -5.28
C GLU A 235 3.36 -27.25 -5.05
N LYS A 236 2.63 -27.75 -6.05
CA LYS A 236 1.18 -27.89 -6.02
C LYS A 236 0.80 -29.34 -6.28
N ASN A 237 -0.25 -29.81 -5.63
CA ASN A 237 -0.83 -31.12 -5.91
C ASN A 237 -1.64 -31.11 -7.22
N ALA A 238 -2.21 -32.27 -7.57
CA ALA A 238 -3.03 -32.43 -8.77
C ALA A 238 -4.31 -31.57 -8.76
N GLU A 239 -4.80 -31.15 -7.59
CA GLU A 239 -5.92 -30.22 -7.44
C GLU A 239 -5.47 -28.74 -7.42
N ASN A 240 -4.22 -28.46 -7.81
CA ASN A 240 -3.64 -27.11 -7.83
C ASN A 240 -3.58 -26.45 -6.43
N GLN A 241 -3.64 -27.26 -5.36
CA GLN A 241 -3.47 -26.79 -3.99
C GLN A 241 -1.98 -26.80 -3.66
N ARG A 242 -1.50 -25.71 -3.07
CA ARG A 242 -0.11 -25.57 -2.63
C ARG A 242 0.21 -26.62 -1.56
N THR A 243 1.27 -27.39 -1.80
CA THR A 243 1.75 -28.45 -0.89
C THR A 243 3.05 -28.09 -0.19
N ASP A 244 3.97 -27.40 -0.88
CA ASP A 244 5.28 -27.05 -0.33
C ASP A 244 5.82 -25.75 -0.96
N ILE A 245 6.70 -25.06 -0.23
CA ILE A 245 7.42 -23.87 -0.70
C ILE A 245 8.88 -23.99 -0.30
N TYR A 246 9.79 -23.88 -1.26
CA TYR A 246 11.23 -23.87 -1.00
C TYR A 246 12.00 -23.12 -2.10
N TRP A 247 13.28 -22.93 -1.83
CA TRP A 247 14.26 -22.37 -2.76
C TRP A 247 15.18 -23.47 -3.25
N ARG A 248 15.30 -23.64 -4.57
CA ARG A 248 16.22 -24.62 -5.17
C ARG A 248 17.46 -23.94 -5.74
N LEU A 249 18.63 -24.55 -5.57
CA LEU A 249 19.86 -24.08 -6.20
C LEU A 249 19.83 -24.34 -7.72
N VAL A 250 20.16 -23.31 -8.50
CA VAL A 250 20.16 -23.36 -9.97
C VAL A 250 21.44 -22.78 -10.57
N ASP A 251 21.72 -23.14 -11.82
CA ASP A 251 22.72 -22.48 -12.65
C ASP A 251 22.17 -21.19 -13.31
N GLU A 252 23.02 -20.47 -14.05
CA GLU A 252 22.63 -19.26 -14.80
C GLU A 252 21.55 -19.50 -15.87
N ASN A 253 21.34 -20.76 -16.26
CA ASN A 253 20.31 -21.15 -17.23
C ASN A 253 19.01 -21.61 -16.53
N GLY A 254 18.97 -21.62 -15.20
CA GLY A 254 17.83 -22.07 -14.40
C GLY A 254 17.74 -23.59 -14.23
N ASN A 255 18.76 -24.34 -14.64
CA ASN A 255 18.80 -25.78 -14.41
C ASN A 255 19.10 -26.07 -12.94
N SER A 256 18.37 -27.02 -12.36
CA SER A 256 18.66 -27.51 -11.02
C SER A 256 20.10 -28.05 -10.97
N LEU A 257 20.88 -27.55 -10.02
CA LEU A 257 22.22 -28.09 -9.73
C LEU A 257 22.17 -29.23 -8.70
N GLU A 258 20.96 -29.61 -8.28
CA GLU A 258 20.71 -30.64 -7.29
C GLU A 258 19.75 -31.70 -7.83
N ASP A 259 20.14 -32.96 -7.64
CA ASP A 259 19.34 -34.16 -7.98
C ASP A 259 18.45 -34.62 -6.81
N GLN A 260 18.63 -34.06 -5.60
CA GLN A 260 17.95 -34.47 -4.36
C GLN A 260 17.56 -33.27 -3.48
N PRO A 261 16.56 -33.42 -2.57
CA PRO A 261 16.04 -32.31 -1.75
C PRO A 261 17.02 -31.71 -0.71
N GLN A 262 18.29 -32.13 -0.67
CA GLN A 262 19.23 -31.77 0.40
C GLN A 262 19.79 -30.34 0.33
N GLY A 263 19.67 -29.62 -0.78
CA GLY A 263 20.03 -28.19 -0.83
C GLY A 263 18.85 -27.26 -1.17
N ARG A 264 17.63 -27.76 -0.96
CA ARG A 264 16.44 -26.92 -0.82
C ARG A 264 16.56 -26.06 0.44
N LEU A 265 16.34 -24.76 0.33
CA LEU A 265 16.28 -23.86 1.48
C LEU A 265 14.82 -23.50 1.79
N THR A 266 14.49 -23.41 3.07
CA THR A 266 13.26 -22.74 3.52
C THR A 266 13.41 -21.22 3.34
N ASP A 267 12.29 -20.49 3.33
CA ASP A 267 12.32 -19.01 3.32
C ASP A 267 13.17 -18.41 4.45
N GLN A 268 13.16 -19.03 5.64
CA GLN A 268 13.97 -18.59 6.77
C GLN A 268 15.46 -18.78 6.48
N GLN A 269 15.88 -19.95 5.97
CA GLN A 269 17.27 -20.19 5.61
C GLN A 269 17.73 -19.31 4.46
N MET A 270 16.85 -19.05 3.48
CA MET A 270 17.15 -18.14 2.38
C MET A 270 17.36 -16.71 2.87
N SER A 271 16.59 -16.25 3.86
CA SER A 271 16.72 -14.91 4.43
C SER A 271 18.08 -14.62 5.06
N GLU A 272 18.77 -15.65 5.52
CA GLU A 272 20.11 -15.53 6.11
C GLU A 272 21.20 -15.45 5.03
N GLN A 273 20.93 -15.99 3.84
CA GLN A 273 21.89 -16.19 2.76
C GLN A 273 21.77 -15.19 1.62
N GLU A 274 20.59 -14.60 1.39
CA GLU A 274 20.37 -13.65 0.30
C GLU A 274 21.32 -12.45 0.39
N LYS A 275 21.78 -12.00 -0.79
CA LYS A 275 22.70 -10.88 -0.92
C LYS A 275 22.06 -9.57 -0.49
N ILE A 276 20.79 -9.38 -0.83
CA ILE A 276 20.01 -8.19 -0.49
C ILE A 276 18.79 -8.64 0.30
N SER A 277 18.61 -8.04 1.49
CA SER A 277 17.51 -8.41 2.37
C SER A 277 16.15 -7.99 1.80
N GLN A 278 15.19 -8.92 1.78
CA GLN A 278 13.86 -8.70 1.19
C GLN A 278 12.84 -8.21 2.25
N PRO A 279 11.93 -7.27 1.91
CA PRO A 279 11.06 -6.59 2.88
C PRO A 279 9.94 -7.47 3.43
N MET A 280 9.50 -8.47 2.66
CA MET A 280 8.41 -9.38 3.01
C MET A 280 8.70 -10.78 2.48
N ARG A 281 8.04 -11.77 3.09
CA ARG A 281 8.14 -13.19 2.72
C ARG A 281 6.75 -13.77 2.40
N PRO A 282 6.65 -14.74 1.46
CA PRO A 282 7.74 -15.20 0.59
C PRO A 282 8.14 -14.12 -0.42
N ALA A 283 9.45 -13.94 -0.61
CA ALA A 283 9.99 -13.03 -1.62
C ALA A 283 10.07 -13.78 -2.94
N ASN A 284 8.94 -14.05 -3.58
CA ASN A 284 8.85 -14.97 -4.72
C ASN A 284 9.13 -14.32 -6.10
N ASN A 285 9.13 -12.99 -6.18
CA ASN A 285 9.38 -12.25 -7.42
C ASN A 285 9.98 -10.85 -7.11
N PRO A 286 10.91 -10.32 -7.92
CA PRO A 286 11.39 -8.94 -7.75
C PRO A 286 10.30 -7.88 -7.86
N SER A 287 9.22 -8.07 -8.65
CA SER A 287 8.14 -7.09 -8.77
C SER A 287 7.33 -6.98 -7.49
N GLU A 288 7.09 -8.11 -6.83
CA GLU A 288 6.44 -8.23 -5.52
C GLU A 288 7.31 -7.62 -4.43
N THR A 289 8.61 -7.89 -4.49
CA THR A 289 9.60 -7.32 -3.58
C THR A 289 9.62 -5.79 -3.69
N PHE A 290 9.71 -5.27 -4.92
CA PHE A 290 9.70 -3.84 -5.20
C PHE A 290 8.40 -3.20 -4.72
N ALA A 291 7.25 -3.79 -5.04
CA ALA A 291 5.94 -3.31 -4.60
C ALA A 291 5.83 -3.25 -3.07
N ASN A 292 6.31 -4.27 -2.37
CA ASN A 292 6.36 -4.30 -0.90
C ASN A 292 7.29 -3.23 -0.32
N ALA A 293 8.47 -3.02 -0.93
CA ALA A 293 9.39 -2.00 -0.49
C ALA A 293 8.82 -0.58 -0.73
N MET A 294 8.23 -0.33 -1.90
CA MET A 294 7.54 0.92 -2.22
C MET A 294 6.38 1.20 -1.26
N ARG A 295 5.56 0.18 -0.95
CA ARG A 295 4.50 0.26 0.05
C ARG A 295 5.05 0.75 1.38
N MET A 296 6.05 0.07 1.94
CA MET A 296 6.66 0.45 3.22
C MET A 296 7.29 1.85 3.17
N TYR A 297 7.93 2.21 2.05
CA TYR A 297 8.58 3.51 1.91
C TYR A 297 7.58 4.67 1.87
N CYS A 298 6.45 4.48 1.18
CA CYS A 298 5.43 5.50 0.94
C CYS A 298 4.39 5.60 2.05
N GLN A 299 4.21 4.57 2.87
CA GLN A 299 3.08 4.49 3.78
C GLN A 299 3.17 5.48 4.95
N ASN A 300 4.27 5.46 5.71
CA ASN A 300 4.53 6.37 6.82
C ASN A 300 6.00 6.29 7.29
N GLU A 301 6.39 7.11 8.26
CA GLU A 301 7.75 7.17 8.80
C GLU A 301 8.19 5.86 9.48
N GLU A 302 7.28 5.18 10.19
CA GLU A 302 7.58 3.95 10.94
C GLU A 302 7.96 2.81 10.00
N THR A 303 7.12 2.54 9.01
CA THR A 303 7.34 1.48 8.01
C THR A 303 8.55 1.78 7.13
N ARG A 304 8.80 3.06 6.83
CA ARG A 304 10.02 3.50 6.16
C ARG A 304 11.27 3.23 6.98
N LYS A 305 11.24 3.50 8.30
CA LYS A 305 12.34 3.16 9.21
C LYS A 305 12.52 1.66 9.37
N GLU A 306 11.45 0.89 9.37
CA GLU A 306 11.51 -0.57 9.37
C GLU A 306 12.21 -1.09 8.11
N LEU A 307 11.84 -0.59 6.93
CA LEU A 307 12.51 -0.91 5.67
C LEU A 307 14.00 -0.55 5.73
N GLN A 308 14.34 0.65 6.20
CA GLN A 308 15.73 1.10 6.37
C GLN A 308 16.53 0.19 7.31
N THR A 309 15.91 -0.29 8.39
CA THR A 309 16.58 -1.11 9.41
C THR A 309 16.74 -2.57 8.98
N LYS A 310 15.70 -3.15 8.37
CA LYS A 310 15.68 -4.57 8.00
C LYS A 310 16.27 -4.85 6.62
N CYS A 311 16.13 -3.90 5.71
CA CYS A 311 16.51 -4.02 4.30
C CYS A 311 17.24 -2.76 3.83
N PRO A 312 18.43 -2.43 4.38
CA PRO A 312 19.10 -1.16 4.13
C PRO A 312 19.45 -0.92 2.66
N ASP A 313 19.95 -1.93 1.95
CA ASP A 313 20.30 -1.79 0.53
C ASP A 313 19.06 -1.56 -0.34
N MET A 314 17.97 -2.30 -0.05
CA MET A 314 16.67 -2.12 -0.67
C MET A 314 16.13 -0.71 -0.42
N TYR A 315 16.23 -0.20 0.81
CA TYR A 315 15.82 1.15 1.17
C TYR A 315 16.54 2.21 0.33
N LEU A 316 17.88 2.12 0.21
CA LEU A 316 18.68 3.06 -0.58
C LEU A 316 18.27 3.05 -2.06
N TYR A 317 18.05 1.86 -2.62
CA TYR A 317 17.58 1.73 -3.99
C TYR A 317 16.19 2.38 -4.19
N ILE A 318 15.24 2.11 -3.30
CA ILE A 318 13.88 2.69 -3.36
C ILE A 318 13.91 4.21 -3.18
N GLU A 319 14.72 4.72 -2.25
CA GLU A 319 14.90 6.16 -2.05
C GLU A 319 15.46 6.83 -3.31
N GLU A 320 16.48 6.23 -3.94
CA GLU A 320 17.04 6.77 -5.17
C GLU A 320 16.03 6.73 -6.32
N TYR A 321 15.32 5.62 -6.47
CA TYR A 321 14.27 5.46 -7.48
C TYR A 321 13.18 6.53 -7.32
N ASP A 322 12.65 6.70 -6.10
CA ASP A 322 11.59 7.66 -5.84
C ASP A 322 12.08 9.10 -6.04
N ARG A 323 13.28 9.43 -5.58
CA ARG A 323 13.90 10.75 -5.82
C ARG A 323 14.06 11.05 -7.31
N LYS A 324 14.50 10.08 -8.13
CA LYS A 324 14.59 10.23 -9.59
C LYS A 324 13.21 10.46 -10.19
N ALA A 325 12.22 9.71 -9.75
CA ALA A 325 10.86 9.80 -10.25
C ALA A 325 10.18 11.13 -9.86
N LEU A 326 10.33 11.60 -8.62
CA LEU A 326 9.90 12.93 -8.18
C LEU A 326 10.61 14.06 -8.95
N SER A 327 11.87 13.87 -9.32
CA SER A 327 12.60 14.88 -10.11
C SER A 327 12.00 15.11 -11.51
N ARG A 328 11.25 14.13 -12.05
CA ARG A 328 10.50 14.27 -13.31
C ARG A 328 9.23 15.11 -13.14
N LEU A 329 8.76 15.28 -11.90
CA LEU A 329 7.66 16.20 -11.60
C LEU A 329 8.09 17.64 -11.75
N GLY A 330 9.37 17.96 -11.59
CA GLY A 330 9.89 19.29 -11.79
C GLY A 330 11.14 19.55 -10.97
N ARG A 331 11.97 20.45 -11.47
CA ARG A 331 13.12 21.00 -10.77
C ARG A 331 13.10 22.51 -10.92
N ASP A 332 13.54 23.20 -9.86
CA ASP A 332 13.70 24.64 -9.92
C ASP A 332 14.92 25.04 -10.77
N PHE A 333 15.17 26.36 -10.84
CA PHE A 333 16.30 26.92 -11.58
C PHE A 333 17.67 26.40 -11.11
N PHE A 334 17.80 26.01 -9.84
CA PHE A 334 19.05 25.50 -9.25
C PHE A 334 19.16 23.97 -9.36
N GLY A 335 18.19 23.31 -9.99
CA GLY A 335 18.16 21.86 -10.13
C GLY A 335 17.67 21.13 -8.88
N ILE A 336 17.10 21.83 -7.90
CA ILE A 336 16.47 21.25 -6.72
C ILE A 336 15.11 20.70 -7.12
N ASN A 337 14.80 19.46 -6.70
CA ASN A 337 13.50 18.86 -6.97
C ASN A 337 12.38 19.71 -6.37
N GLU A 338 11.37 20.03 -7.18
CA GLU A 338 10.20 20.81 -6.74
C GLU A 338 9.32 20.06 -5.74
N TYR A 339 9.44 18.73 -5.69
CA TYR A 339 8.62 17.85 -4.86
C TYR A 339 9.49 16.84 -4.10
N VAL A 340 9.08 16.57 -2.86
CA VAL A 340 9.70 15.61 -1.94
C VAL A 340 8.62 14.84 -1.19
N ARG A 341 8.98 13.71 -0.60
CA ARG A 341 8.11 13.04 0.36
C ARG A 341 8.26 13.62 1.74
N ASP A 342 7.15 13.80 2.43
CA ASP A 342 7.17 14.13 3.85
C ASP A 342 7.26 12.87 4.73
N LYS A 343 7.16 13.06 6.05
CA LYS A 343 7.16 11.97 7.04
C LYS A 343 5.94 11.04 6.93
N ASN A 344 4.82 11.54 6.43
CA ASN A 344 3.62 10.73 6.19
C ASN A 344 3.73 9.97 4.86
N GLY A 345 4.75 10.27 4.05
CA GLY A 345 4.96 9.68 2.72
C GLY A 345 4.14 10.32 1.62
N ASP A 346 3.45 11.42 1.94
CA ASP A 346 2.75 12.25 0.98
C ASP A 346 3.76 13.05 0.16
N ILE A 347 3.42 13.30 -1.11
CA ILE A 347 4.26 14.09 -2.00
C ILE A 347 3.86 15.56 -1.86
N VAL A 348 4.77 16.36 -1.33
CA VAL A 348 4.55 17.79 -1.04
C VAL A 348 5.52 18.64 -1.84
N ARG A 349 5.21 19.94 -1.99
CA ARG A 349 6.20 20.88 -2.54
C ARG A 349 7.41 20.92 -1.63
N ASN A 350 8.59 20.87 -2.24
CA ASN A 350 9.85 21.02 -1.55
C ASN A 350 10.00 22.48 -1.08
N PRO A 351 10.06 22.73 0.24
CA PRO A 351 10.22 24.10 0.75
C PRO A 351 11.59 24.71 0.40
N GLN A 352 12.56 23.89 0.01
CA GLN A 352 13.88 24.34 -0.43
C GLN A 352 13.93 24.69 -1.93
N ALA A 353 12.93 24.27 -2.71
CA ALA A 353 12.87 24.62 -4.12
C ALA A 353 12.44 26.09 -4.26
N TRP A 354 13.18 26.83 -5.07
CA TRP A 354 12.89 28.22 -5.36
C TRP A 354 11.53 28.36 -6.06
N ASN A 355 10.68 29.25 -5.53
CA ASN A 355 9.34 29.50 -6.08
C ASN A 355 9.20 30.97 -6.49
N PRO A 356 9.13 31.27 -7.80
CA PRO A 356 9.00 32.65 -8.30
C PRO A 356 7.71 33.35 -7.85
N VAL A 357 6.69 32.60 -7.43
CA VAL A 357 5.36 33.13 -7.06
C VAL A 357 5.30 33.58 -5.59
N LEU A 358 6.30 33.23 -4.78
CA LEU A 358 6.39 33.60 -3.37
C LEU A 358 7.33 34.79 -3.10
N VAL A 359 7.84 35.44 -4.16
CA VAL A 359 8.78 36.59 -4.09
C VAL A 359 8.10 37.88 -4.50
#